data_AF-A0A524R0B9-F1
#
_entry.id   AF-A0A524R0B9-F1
#
_cell.length_a   1.000
_cell.length_b   1.000
_cell.length_c   1.000
_cell.angle_alpha   90.00
_cell.angle_beta   90.00
_cell.angle_gamma   90.00
#
_symmetry.space_group_name_H-M   'P 1'
#
loop_
_entity.id
_entity.type
_entity.pdbx_description
1 polymer ?
#
loop_
_entity_poly.entity_id
_entity_poly.type
_entity_poly.pdbx_seq_one_letter_code
_entity_poly.pdbx_strand_id
1 'polypeptide(L)'
;MNPARYVLLSLSLFLFWLVLSGHYEPLILSFGVFSCALVTYVAWRMDRADRFAFVVPLSFRFVGFLAWLIKEIFLANVNVARIILKPNMPISPIMVPFKATQKSELGRMIYANSITLTPGTITTGTDGNLFRIHALTWHDVDGREEDEMDRRITALDPRT
;
A
#
# COMPACT_ATOMS: atom_id res chain seq x y z
N MET A 1 5.76 24.78 -1.16
CA MET A 1 5.84 23.67 -2.14
C MET A 1 7.16 23.81 -2.89
N ASN A 2 8.05 22.83 -2.80
CA ASN A 2 9.37 22.91 -3.43
C ASN A 2 9.25 22.52 -4.92
N PRO A 3 9.48 23.44 -5.88
CA PRO A 3 9.37 23.15 -7.32
C PRO A 3 10.30 22.02 -7.75
N ALA A 4 11.42 21.83 -7.04
CA ALA A 4 12.35 20.72 -7.23
C ALA A 4 11.71 19.32 -7.15
N ARG A 5 10.65 19.12 -6.35
CA ARG A 5 9.97 17.82 -6.22
C ARG A 5 9.29 17.41 -7.53
N TYR A 6 8.63 18.36 -8.21
CA TYR A 6 7.92 18.08 -9.46
C TYR A 6 8.87 17.92 -10.64
N VAL A 7 10.00 18.62 -10.63
CA VAL A 7 11.09 18.41 -11.60
C VAL A 7 11.66 17.00 -11.43
N LEU A 8 11.96 16.59 -10.19
CA LEU A 8 12.44 15.24 -9.91
C LEU A 8 11.41 14.17 -10.28
N LEU A 9 10.12 14.41 -10.00
CA LEU A 9 9.02 13.53 -10.40
C LEU A 9 8.97 13.37 -11.91
N SER A 10 8.96 14.47 -12.66
CA SER A 10 8.93 14.47 -14.13
C SER A 10 10.14 13.73 -14.72
N LEU A 11 11.33 13.97 -14.17
CA LEU A 11 12.55 13.26 -14.59
C LEU A 11 12.45 11.75 -14.31
N SER A 12 11.96 11.37 -13.14
CA SER A 12 11.80 9.96 -12.74
C SER A 12 10.78 9.26 -13.62
N LEU A 13 9.64 9.91 -13.89
CA LEU A 13 8.60 9.41 -14.80
C LEU A 13 9.12 9.25 -16.22
N PHE A 14 9.90 10.22 -16.72
CA PHE A 14 10.46 10.16 -18.06
C PHE A 14 11.49 9.04 -18.20
N LEU A 15 12.37 8.86 -17.21
CA LEU A 15 13.34 7.77 -17.20
C LEU A 15 12.63 6.40 -17.12
N PHE A 16 11.61 6.27 -16.27
CA PHE A 16 10.80 5.06 -16.19
C PHE A 16 10.08 4.76 -17.51
N TRP A 17 9.49 5.78 -18.13
CA TRP A 17 8.87 5.67 -19.44
C TRP A 17 9.87 5.24 -20.52
N LEU A 18 11.09 5.80 -20.55
CA LEU A 18 12.14 5.38 -21.48
C LEU A 18 12.54 3.92 -21.30
N VAL A 19 12.71 3.47 -20.06
CA VAL A 19 13.05 2.06 -19.75
C VAL A 19 11.96 1.11 -20.24
N LEU A 20 10.68 1.49 -20.09
CA LEU A 20 9.56 0.68 -20.56
C LEU A 20 9.37 0.73 -22.08
N SER A 21 9.57 1.90 -22.67
CA SER A 21 9.28 2.17 -24.08
C SER A 21 10.38 1.67 -25.01
N GLY A 22 11.66 1.87 -24.66
CA GLY A 22 12.80 1.51 -25.50
C GLY A 22 12.93 2.29 -26.81
N HIS A 23 12.09 3.31 -27.02
CA HIS A 23 12.04 4.12 -28.24
C HIS A 23 12.85 5.41 -28.10
N TYR A 24 13.62 5.73 -29.15
CA TYR A 24 14.53 6.88 -29.20
C TYR A 24 14.26 7.81 -30.38
N GLU A 25 13.17 7.58 -31.11
CA GLU A 25 12.75 8.40 -32.24
C GLU A 25 12.30 9.80 -31.75
N PRO A 26 12.75 10.89 -32.39
CA PRO A 26 12.47 12.26 -31.92
C PRO A 26 10.98 12.57 -31.72
N LEU A 27 10.12 12.03 -32.59
CA LEU A 27 8.66 12.20 -32.48
C LEU A 27 8.11 11.53 -31.21
N ILE A 28 8.51 10.29 -30.94
CA ILE A 28 8.03 9.51 -29.79
C ILE A 28 8.57 10.12 -28.48
N LEU A 29 9.83 10.57 -28.48
CA LEU A 29 10.41 11.31 -27.36
C LEU A 29 9.63 12.58 -27.04
N SER A 30 9.18 13.34 -28.05
CA SER A 30 8.38 14.54 -27.83
C SER A 30 7.04 14.24 -27.14
N PHE A 31 6.38 13.14 -27.51
CA PHE A 31 5.17 12.67 -26.86
C PHE A 31 5.44 12.19 -25.43
N GLY A 32 6.56 11.51 -25.18
CA GLY A 32 6.99 11.10 -23.84
C GLY A 32 7.19 12.31 -22.90
N VAL A 33 7.90 13.34 -23.37
CA VAL A 33 8.11 14.59 -22.62
C VAL A 33 6.78 15.29 -22.33
N PHE A 34 5.93 15.45 -23.35
CA PHE A 34 4.62 16.09 -23.19
C PHE A 34 3.74 15.34 -22.19
N SER A 35 3.71 14.01 -22.27
CA SER A 35 2.95 13.16 -21.35
C SER A 35 3.44 13.30 -19.91
N CYS A 36 4.76 13.23 -19.67
CA CYS A 36 5.34 13.40 -18.34
C CYS A 36 5.07 14.79 -17.76
N ALA A 37 5.12 15.84 -18.60
CA ALA A 37 4.77 17.20 -18.19
C ALA A 37 3.29 17.32 -17.80
N LEU A 38 2.38 16.71 -18.57
CA LEU A 38 0.95 16.69 -18.28
C LEU A 38 0.66 15.95 -16.96
N VAL A 39 1.24 14.76 -16.77
CA VAL A 39 1.10 13.99 -15.51
C VAL A 39 1.61 14.80 -14.32
N THR A 40 2.75 15.46 -14.47
CA THR A 40 3.33 16.31 -13.41
C THR A 40 2.43 17.52 -13.11
N TYR A 41 1.82 18.13 -14.12
CA TYR A 41 0.86 19.22 -13.95
C TYR A 41 -0.39 18.77 -13.18
N VAL A 42 -0.94 17.61 -13.53
CA VAL A 42 -2.09 17.02 -12.82
C VAL A 42 -1.73 16.70 -11.37
N ALA A 43 -0.57 16.07 -11.12
CA ALA A 43 -0.08 15.78 -9.77
C ALA A 43 0.10 17.05 -8.93
N TRP A 44 0.66 18.11 -9.52
CA TRP A 44 0.77 19.42 -8.87
C TRP A 44 -0.61 20.01 -8.54
N ARG A 45 -1.59 19.87 -9.44
CA ARG A 45 -2.96 20.35 -9.21
C ARG A 45 -3.68 19.57 -8.11
N MET A 46 -3.43 18.27 -8.00
CA MET A 46 -3.96 17.39 -6.96
C MET A 46 -3.35 17.68 -5.60
N ASP A 47 -2.02 17.76 -5.48
CA ASP A 47 -1.31 18.13 -4.24
C ASP A 47 -1.73 19.50 -3.68
N ARG A 48 -2.27 20.37 -4.54
CA ARG A 48 -2.78 21.69 -4.13
C ARG A 48 -4.21 21.63 -3.59
N ALA A 49 -4.97 20.61 -3.98
CA ALA A 49 -6.31 20.32 -3.47
C ALA A 49 -6.26 19.45 -2.22
N ASP A 50 -5.37 18.46 -2.20
CA ASP A 50 -5.19 17.50 -1.12
C ASP A 50 -3.97 17.84 -0.28
N ARG A 51 -4.11 17.89 1.05
CA ARG A 51 -2.97 18.04 1.98
C ARG A 51 -2.17 16.74 2.16
N PHE A 52 -2.25 15.82 1.20
CA PHE A 52 -1.56 14.53 1.22
C PHE A 52 -0.17 14.68 0.61
N ALA A 53 0.83 14.98 1.45
CA ALA A 53 2.22 14.87 1.02
C ALA A 53 2.63 13.39 1.01
N PHE A 54 2.46 12.72 -0.15
CA PHE A 54 3.01 11.38 -0.36
C PHE A 54 4.54 11.48 -0.42
N VAL A 55 5.17 11.30 0.74
CA VAL A 55 6.61 11.10 0.86
C VAL A 55 6.75 9.66 1.30
N VAL A 56 7.23 8.79 0.41
CA VAL A 56 7.60 7.43 0.81
C VAL A 56 8.95 7.55 1.52
N PRO A 57 9.05 7.36 2.85
CA PRO A 57 10.34 7.19 3.46
C PRO A 57 10.86 5.82 3.03
N LEU A 58 11.62 5.77 1.93
CA LEU A 58 12.44 4.61 1.57
C LEU A 58 13.52 4.45 2.66
N SER A 59 13.12 3.96 3.81
CA SER A 59 13.99 3.62 4.93
C SER A 59 14.29 2.13 4.89
N PHE A 60 15.45 1.72 5.39
CA PHE A 60 15.78 0.30 5.55
C PHE A 60 14.72 -0.47 6.38
N ARG A 61 14.05 0.22 7.30
CA ARG A 61 12.93 -0.34 8.08
C ARG A 61 11.74 -0.68 7.19
N PHE A 62 11.42 0.15 6.19
CA PHE A 62 10.35 -0.10 5.23
C PHE A 62 10.64 -1.35 4.39
N VAL A 63 11.90 -1.55 3.96
CA VAL A 63 12.30 -2.75 3.23
C VAL A 63 12.16 -4.01 4.10
N GLY A 64 12.57 -3.95 5.37
CA GLY A 64 12.38 -5.05 6.32
C GLY A 64 10.92 -5.38 6.60
N PHE A 65 10.06 -4.35 6.70
CA PHE A 65 8.61 -4.53 6.76
C PHE A 65 8.06 -5.20 5.50
N LEU A 66 8.46 -4.72 4.32
CA LEU A 66 7.98 -5.27 3.05
C LEU A 66 8.36 -6.74 2.87
N ALA A 67 9.59 -7.12 3.21
CA ALA A 67 10.03 -8.52 3.16
C ALA A 67 9.22 -9.42 4.10
N TRP A 68 8.91 -8.92 5.31
CA TRP A 68 8.03 -9.63 6.23
C TRP A 68 6.60 -9.72 5.71
N LEU A 69 6.05 -8.64 5.17
CA LEU A 69 4.70 -8.63 4.61
C LEU A 69 4.57 -9.62 3.44
N ILE A 70 5.54 -9.68 2.53
CA ILE A 70 5.56 -10.66 1.43
C ILE A 70 5.51 -12.08 1.96
N LYS A 71 6.26 -12.37 3.04
CA LYS A 71 6.21 -13.67 3.72
C LYS A 71 4.79 -13.96 4.22
N GLU A 72 4.17 -13.06 4.98
CA GLU A 72 2.82 -13.28 5.52
C GLU A 72 1.77 -13.42 4.40
N ILE A 73 1.84 -12.61 3.34
CA ILE A 73 0.99 -12.76 2.15
C ILE A 73 1.12 -14.18 1.57
N PHE A 74 2.34 -14.72 1.46
CA PHE A 74 2.56 -16.06 0.94
C PHE A 74 1.95 -17.14 1.86
N LEU A 75 2.17 -17.06 3.17
CA LEU A 75 1.59 -18.02 4.13
C LEU A 75 0.06 -18.00 4.10
N ALA A 76 -0.52 -16.80 4.11
CA ALA A 76 -1.96 -16.61 4.09
C ALA A 76 -2.60 -17.12 2.77
N ASN A 77 -1.95 -16.88 1.61
CA ASN A 77 -2.35 -17.51 0.34
C ASN A 77 -2.37 -19.04 0.41
N VAL A 78 -1.33 -19.65 0.99
CA VAL A 78 -1.27 -21.11 1.15
C VAL A 78 -2.37 -21.61 2.08
N ASN A 79 -2.70 -20.88 3.14
CA ASN A 79 -3.80 -21.22 4.04
C ASN A 79 -5.15 -21.19 3.31
N VAL A 80 -5.46 -20.09 2.62
CA VAL A 80 -6.70 -19.97 1.83
C VAL A 80 -6.79 -21.05 0.75
N ALA A 81 -5.69 -21.35 0.04
CA ALA A 81 -5.66 -22.44 -0.93
C ALA A 81 -6.00 -23.80 -0.29
N ARG A 82 -5.48 -24.09 0.91
CA ARG A 82 -5.84 -25.32 1.64
C ARG A 82 -7.31 -25.36 2.03
N ILE A 83 -7.91 -24.22 2.40
CA ILE A 83 -9.34 -24.13 2.73
C ILE A 83 -10.19 -24.43 1.49
N ILE A 84 -9.82 -23.87 0.34
CA ILE A 84 -10.53 -24.07 -0.93
C ILE A 84 -10.44 -25.53 -1.40
N LEU A 85 -9.28 -26.18 -1.23
CA LEU A 85 -9.07 -27.57 -1.64
C LEU A 85 -9.76 -28.59 -0.73
N LYS A 86 -10.18 -28.20 0.47
CA LYS A 86 -10.89 -29.09 1.39
C LYS A 86 -12.35 -29.26 0.93
N PRO A 87 -12.86 -30.49 0.76
CA PRO A 87 -14.24 -30.74 0.32
C PRO A 87 -15.31 -30.16 1.25
N ASN A 88 -15.00 -30.06 2.54
CA ASN A 88 -15.90 -29.52 3.55
C ASN A 88 -15.83 -27.99 3.71
N MET A 89 -14.92 -27.32 2.99
CA MET A 89 -14.74 -25.86 2.93
C MET A 89 -15.03 -25.16 4.28
N PRO A 90 -14.16 -25.34 5.29
CA PRO A 90 -14.43 -24.91 6.65
C PRO A 90 -14.23 -23.39 6.79
N ILE A 91 -15.15 -22.61 6.24
CA ILE A 91 -15.19 -21.15 6.35
C ILE A 91 -16.07 -20.73 7.54
N SER A 92 -15.71 -19.63 8.17
CA SER A 92 -16.45 -19.09 9.31
C SER A 92 -16.33 -17.57 9.32
N PRO A 93 -17.07 -16.89 8.41
CA PRO A 93 -16.86 -15.47 8.20
C PRO A 93 -17.23 -14.63 9.42
N ILE A 94 -16.40 -13.65 9.76
CA ILE A 94 -16.64 -12.72 10.86
C ILE A 94 -16.25 -11.29 10.49
N MET A 95 -16.96 -10.32 11.07
CA MET A 95 -16.55 -8.92 11.15
C MET A 95 -15.92 -8.60 12.51
N VAL A 96 -14.67 -8.12 12.53
CA VAL A 96 -13.96 -7.72 13.75
C VAL A 96 -13.49 -6.26 13.65
N PRO A 97 -13.70 -5.44 14.70
CA PRO A 97 -13.10 -4.11 14.77
C PRO A 97 -11.65 -4.19 15.25
N PHE A 98 -10.73 -3.54 14.54
CA PHE A 98 -9.33 -3.39 14.93
C PHE A 98 -8.96 -1.91 15.08
N LYS A 99 -8.22 -1.58 16.14
CA LYS A 99 -7.81 -0.20 16.41
C LYS A 99 -6.35 0.00 16.03
N ALA A 100 -6.11 0.83 15.03
CA ALA A 100 -4.77 1.18 14.58
C ALA A 100 -4.08 2.14 15.56
N THR A 101 -2.78 1.95 15.75
CA THR A 101 -1.94 2.85 16.56
C THR A 101 -1.20 3.92 15.74
N GLN A 102 -1.20 3.81 14.40
CA GLN A 102 -0.56 4.80 13.53
C GLN A 102 -1.28 6.15 13.61
N LYS A 103 -0.49 7.23 13.71
CA LYS A 103 -0.99 8.61 13.79
C LYS A 103 -1.08 9.27 12.42
N SER A 104 -0.21 8.86 11.49
CA SER A 104 -0.19 9.39 10.13
C SER A 104 -1.26 8.73 9.26
N GLU A 105 -1.85 9.53 8.37
CA GLU A 105 -2.75 9.04 7.33
C GLU A 105 -2.07 7.98 6.45
N LEU A 106 -0.78 8.16 6.13
CA LEU A 106 0.00 7.21 5.34
C LEU A 106 0.18 5.88 6.09
N GLY A 107 0.50 5.90 7.38
CA GLY A 107 0.61 4.69 8.19
C GLY A 107 -0.70 3.91 8.25
N ARG A 108 -1.82 4.62 8.47
CA ARG A 108 -3.17 4.03 8.44
C ARG A 108 -3.52 3.43 7.08
N MET A 109 -3.16 4.12 5.99
CA MET A 109 -3.32 3.60 4.63
C MET A 109 -2.49 2.34 4.39
N ILE A 110 -1.22 2.32 4.80
CA ILE A 110 -0.35 1.15 4.66
C ILE A 110 -0.92 -0.02 5.47
N TYR A 111 -1.40 0.22 6.69
CA TYR A 111 -2.02 -0.81 7.53
C TYR A 111 -3.26 -1.44 6.89
N ALA A 112 -4.22 -0.60 6.46
CA ALA A 112 -5.46 -1.05 5.81
C ALA A 112 -5.21 -1.90 4.56
N ASN A 113 -4.27 -1.45 3.71
CA ASN A 113 -3.91 -2.17 2.50
C ASN A 113 -3.14 -3.45 2.81
N SER A 114 -2.31 -3.47 3.85
CA SER A 114 -1.56 -4.66 4.25
C SER A 114 -2.48 -5.77 4.75
N ILE A 115 -3.49 -5.43 5.56
CA ILE A 115 -4.58 -6.36 5.95
C ILE A 115 -5.29 -6.91 4.71
N THR A 116 -5.62 -6.05 3.75
CA THR A 116 -6.34 -6.49 2.54
C THR A 116 -5.49 -7.38 1.64
N LEU A 117 -4.16 -7.25 1.70
CA LEU A 117 -3.23 -8.08 0.93
C LEU A 117 -3.00 -9.46 1.55
N THR A 118 -3.24 -9.65 2.85
CA THR A 118 -3.20 -10.96 3.52
C THR A 118 -4.49 -11.74 3.22
N PRO A 119 -4.45 -12.76 2.34
CA PRO A 119 -5.67 -13.46 1.93
C PRO A 119 -6.31 -14.16 3.11
N GLY A 120 -7.62 -13.95 3.27
CA GLY A 120 -8.34 -14.37 4.48
C GLY A 120 -8.89 -13.18 5.24
N THR A 121 -8.39 -11.96 5.00
CA THR A 121 -8.96 -10.73 5.56
C THR A 121 -9.17 -9.64 4.49
N ILE A 122 -10.14 -8.75 4.72
CA ILE A 122 -10.37 -7.55 3.90
C ILE A 122 -10.82 -6.39 4.78
N THR A 123 -10.25 -5.20 4.55
CA THR A 123 -10.72 -3.99 5.21
C THR A 123 -11.97 -3.48 4.49
N THR A 124 -13.10 -3.45 5.20
CA THR A 124 -14.41 -3.02 4.65
C THR A 124 -14.74 -1.56 4.93
N GLY A 125 -14.08 -0.95 5.90
CA GLY A 125 -14.32 0.43 6.28
C GLY A 125 -13.38 0.93 7.35
N THR A 126 -13.25 2.24 7.41
CA THR A 126 -12.36 2.94 8.34
C THR A 126 -13.13 4.11 8.94
N ASP A 127 -13.12 4.22 10.26
CA ASP A 127 -13.64 5.37 11.00
C ASP A 127 -12.56 5.89 11.94
N GLY A 128 -11.87 6.97 11.52
CA GLY A 128 -10.69 7.47 12.21
C GLY A 128 -9.57 6.44 12.28
N ASN A 129 -9.34 5.87 13.46
CA ASN A 129 -8.36 4.80 13.70
C ASN A 129 -9.00 3.43 13.93
N LEU A 130 -10.31 3.30 13.74
CA LEU A 130 -11.02 2.04 13.84
C LEU A 130 -11.23 1.43 12.44
N PHE A 131 -10.72 0.23 12.23
CA PHE A 131 -10.83 -0.53 11.00
C PHE A 131 -11.85 -1.64 11.19
N ARG A 132 -12.77 -1.80 10.23
CA ARG A 132 -13.64 -2.96 10.18
C ARG A 132 -13.05 -3.99 9.24
N ILE A 133 -12.60 -5.11 9.79
CA ILE A 133 -12.02 -6.20 9.03
C ILE A 133 -13.07 -7.30 8.89
N HIS A 134 -13.24 -7.80 7.67
CA HIS A 134 -13.95 -9.03 7.39
C HIS A 134 -12.93 -10.16 7.24
N ALA A 135 -13.12 -11.25 7.95
CA ALA A 135 -12.26 -12.42 7.91
C ALA A 135 -13.01 -13.62 7.33
N LEU A 136 -12.29 -14.47 6.61
CA LEU A 136 -12.81 -15.71 6.00
C LEU A 136 -13.01 -16.79 7.07
N THR A 137 -12.11 -16.86 8.04
CA THR A 137 -12.20 -17.74 9.20
C THR A 137 -11.84 -17.01 10.49
N TRP A 138 -12.32 -17.50 11.63
CA TRP A 138 -11.93 -16.98 12.95
C TRP A 138 -10.42 -17.06 13.23
N HIS A 139 -9.72 -18.01 12.62
CA HIS A 139 -8.27 -18.14 12.78
C HIS A 139 -7.51 -17.03 12.05
N ASP A 140 -8.09 -16.41 11.03
CA ASP A 140 -7.47 -15.31 10.29
C ASP A 140 -7.50 -13.99 11.07
N VAL A 141 -8.17 -13.94 12.23
CA VAL A 141 -8.28 -12.76 13.12
C VAL A 141 -8.02 -13.14 14.58
N ASP A 142 -7.08 -14.05 14.82
CA ASP A 142 -6.65 -14.40 16.19
C ASP A 142 -5.93 -13.25 16.93
N GLY A 143 -5.71 -12.12 16.23
CA GLY A 143 -5.17 -10.87 16.72
C GLY A 143 -3.65 -10.79 16.64
N ARG A 144 -2.94 -11.91 16.49
CA ARG A 144 -1.47 -11.93 16.56
C ARG A 144 -0.83 -11.30 15.33
N GLU A 145 -1.39 -11.56 14.15
CA GLU A 145 -0.86 -11.05 12.89
C GLU A 145 -1.18 -9.56 12.74
N GLU A 146 -2.41 -9.14 13.08
CA GLU A 146 -2.82 -7.73 13.06
C GLU A 146 -2.05 -6.88 14.06
N ASP A 147 -1.84 -7.36 15.28
CA ASP A 147 -1.06 -6.64 16.31
C ASP A 147 0.42 -6.50 15.91
N GLU A 148 1.01 -7.55 15.31
CA GLU A 148 2.38 -7.50 14.82
C GLU A 148 2.51 -6.54 13.62
N MET A 149 1.53 -6.55 12.73
CA MET A 149 1.46 -5.65 11.58
C MET A 149 1.33 -4.19 12.04
N ASP A 150 0.41 -3.92 12.98
CA ASP A 150 0.22 -2.60 13.59
C ASP A 150 1.52 -2.10 14.23
N ARG A 151 2.18 -2.94 15.04
CA ARG A 151 3.46 -2.61 15.68
C ARG A 151 4.54 -2.25 14.66
N ARG A 152 4.67 -3.04 13.59
CA ARG A 152 5.69 -2.82 12.55
C ARG A 152 5.45 -1.51 11.81
N ILE A 153 4.21 -1.23 11.43
CA ILE A 153 3.88 -0.02 10.65
C ILE A 153 3.98 1.22 11.54
N THR A 154 3.59 1.13 12.81
CA THR A 154 3.77 2.22 13.77
C THR A 154 5.26 2.55 13.97
N ALA A 155 6.15 1.56 13.95
CA ALA A 155 7.60 1.80 13.98
C ALA A 155 8.16 2.48 12.71
N LEU A 156 7.39 2.50 11.61
CA LEU A 156 7.71 3.22 10.38
C LEU A 156 7.14 4.63 10.34
N ASP A 157 6.17 4.94 11.20
CA ASP A 157 5.48 6.22 11.20
C ASP A 157 6.38 7.32 11.81
N PRO A 158 6.78 8.35 11.03
CA PRO A 158 7.64 9.41 11.51
C PRO A 158 6.99 10.35 12.53
N ARG A 159 5.67 10.21 12.80
CA ARG A 159 4.92 11.05 13.75
C ARG A 159 4.63 10.38 15.09
N THR A 160 5.27 9.24 15.36
CA THR A 160 5.05 8.46 16.59
C THR A 160 5.68 9.11 17.80
#